data_AF-A0A0S7X032-F1
#
_entry.id   AF-A0A0S7X032-F1
#
_cell.length_a   1.000
_cell.length_b   1.000
_cell.length_c   1.000
_cell.angle_alpha   90.00
_cell.angle_beta   90.00
_cell.angle_gamma   90.00
#
_symmetry.space_group_name_H-M   'P 1'
#
loop_
_entity.id
_entity.type
_entity.pdbx_description
1 polymer ?
#
loop_
_entity_poly.entity_id
_entity_poly.type
_entity_poly.pdbx_seq_one_letter_code
_entity_poly.pdbx_strand_id
1 'polypeptide(L)'
;MPTYVYRKKEGAKGCQHCTEPFEVVQSMKDAPLEKCPECGGPIERVVTTPNIVQSYKSMLGDKNVKRHGFERFVKEEKGRYRKTT
;
A
#
# COMPACT_ATOMS: atom_id res chain seq x y z
N MET A 1 6.70 10.56 1.61
CA MET A 1 5.36 11.08 1.94
C MET A 1 4.34 10.03 1.54
N PRO A 2 3.36 9.69 2.39
CA PRO A 2 2.29 8.78 2.00
C PRO A 2 1.35 9.42 0.97
N THR A 3 0.61 8.55 0.29
CA THR A 3 -0.55 8.91 -0.52
C THR A 3 -1.81 8.56 0.26
N TYR A 4 -2.75 9.50 0.33
CA TYR A 4 -4.08 9.29 0.90
C TYR A 4 -5.14 9.40 -0.17
N VAL A 5 -6.19 8.61 -0.03
CA VAL A 5 -7.37 8.68 -0.90
C VAL A 5 -8.43 9.51 -0.19
N TYR A 6 -9.02 10.45 -0.91
CA TYR A 6 -10.14 11.27 -0.46
C TYR A 6 -11.35 11.04 -1.34
N ARG A 7 -12.54 11.18 -0.75
CA ARG A 7 -13.82 11.16 -1.49
C ARG A 7 -14.72 12.27 -1.00
N LYS A 8 -15.69 12.67 -1.81
CA LYS A 8 -16.78 13.55 -1.38
C LYS A 8 -17.59 12.88 -0.25
N LYS A 9 -18.00 13.68 0.74
CA LYS A 9 -18.95 13.22 1.77
C LYS A 9 -20.29 12.83 1.14
N GLU A 10 -20.92 11.81 1.71
CA GLU A 10 -22.24 11.38 1.27
C GLU A 10 -23.26 12.52 1.37
N GLY A 11 -24.10 12.68 0.35
CA GLY A 11 -25.08 13.76 0.27
C GLY A 11 -24.55 15.15 -0.11
N ALA A 12 -23.24 15.37 -0.22
CA ALA A 12 -22.69 16.65 -0.65
C ALA A 12 -22.71 16.85 -2.18
N LYS A 13 -22.66 18.10 -2.65
CA LYS A 13 -22.40 18.42 -4.06
C LYS A 13 -20.89 18.31 -4.35
N GLY A 14 -20.55 17.64 -5.44
CA GLY A 14 -19.17 17.43 -5.88
C GLY A 14 -18.92 18.05 -7.25
N CYS A 15 -17.66 18.35 -7.56
CA CYS A 15 -17.21 18.65 -8.91
C CYS A 15 -16.72 17.38 -9.60
N GLN A 16 -16.28 17.49 -10.86
CA GLN A 16 -15.72 16.36 -11.61
C GLN A 16 -14.51 15.72 -10.89
N HIS A 17 -13.69 16.51 -10.18
CA HIS A 17 -12.53 16.02 -9.46
C HIS A 17 -12.86 15.17 -8.22
N CYS A 18 -13.81 15.61 -7.39
CA CYS A 18 -14.14 14.91 -6.14
C CYS A 18 -15.36 13.97 -6.25
N THR A 19 -15.97 13.87 -7.43
CA THR A 19 -17.08 12.93 -7.66
C THR A 19 -16.61 11.49 -7.53
N GLU A 20 -15.42 11.18 -8.03
CA GLU A 20 -14.74 9.91 -7.78
C GLU A 20 -13.68 10.07 -6.68
N PRO A 21 -13.27 8.96 -6.02
CA PRO A 21 -12.14 9.00 -5.09
C PRO A 21 -10.86 9.43 -5.81
N PHE A 22 -10.09 10.32 -5.20
CA PHE A 22 -8.84 10.84 -5.75
C PHE A 22 -7.70 10.72 -4.75
N GLU A 23 -6.47 10.70 -5.27
CA GLU A 23 -5.25 10.52 -4.49
C GLU A 23 -4.53 11.85 -4.24
N VAL A 24 -4.02 12.03 -3.03
CA VAL A 24 -3.22 13.19 -2.63
C VAL A 24 -1.98 12.73 -1.88
N VAL A 25 -0.81 13.20 -2.32
CA VAL A 25 0.43 13.05 -1.56
C VAL A 25 0.44 14.09 -0.46
N GLN A 26 0.47 13.64 0.79
CA GLN A 26 0.36 14.51 1.97
C GLN A 26 1.37 14.08 3.03
N SER A 27 1.85 15.01 3.87
CA SER A 27 2.68 14.61 5.02
C SER A 27 1.82 13.87 6.05
N MET A 28 2.42 12.90 6.76
CA MET A 28 1.76 12.27 7.92
C MET A 28 1.52 13.24 9.08
N LYS A 29 2.23 14.37 9.10
CA LYS A 29 2.08 15.41 10.14
C LYS A 29 0.95 16.38 9.84
N ASP A 30 0.44 16.41 8.62
CA ASP A 30 -0.60 17.35 8.22
C ASP A 30 -1.98 16.84 8.66
N ALA A 31 -2.89 17.77 8.95
CA ALA A 31 -4.28 17.43 9.20
C ALA A 31 -4.95 16.91 7.91
N PRO A 32 -5.90 15.96 7.99
CA PRO A 32 -6.64 15.49 6.82
C PRO A 32 -7.37 16.64 6.11
N LEU A 33 -7.47 16.55 4.79
CA LEU A 33 -8.25 17.51 4.01
C LEU A 33 -9.75 17.33 4.28
N GLU A 34 -10.43 18.44 4.59
CA GLU A 34 -11.88 18.47 4.78
C GLU A 34 -12.64 19.07 3.59
N LYS A 35 -11.92 19.75 2.69
CA LYS A 35 -12.47 20.43 1.52
C LYS A 35 -11.73 20.03 0.24
N CYS A 36 -12.49 19.87 -0.84
CA CYS A 36 -11.95 19.64 -2.17
C CYS A 36 -11.12 20.86 -2.60
N PRO A 37 -9.89 20.66 -3.11
CA PRO A 37 -9.03 21.76 -3.55
C PRO A 37 -9.57 22.51 -4.78
N GLU A 38 -10.41 21.86 -5.61
CA GLU A 38 -10.96 22.49 -6.80
C GLU A 38 -12.28 23.23 -6.55
N CYS A 39 -13.22 22.62 -5.81
CA CYS A 39 -14.56 23.18 -5.63
C CYS A 39 -14.90 23.62 -4.21
N GLY A 40 -14.03 23.37 -3.23
CA GLY A 40 -14.29 23.66 -1.82
C GLY A 40 -15.36 22.78 -1.15
N GLY A 41 -15.96 21.84 -1.88
CA GLY A 41 -16.98 20.92 -1.36
C GLY A 41 -16.44 19.98 -0.27
N PRO A 42 -17.28 19.50 0.66
CA PRO A 42 -16.82 18.70 1.79
C PRO A 42 -16.38 17.30 1.35
N ILE A 43 -15.18 16.91 1.78
CA ILE A 43 -14.56 15.61 1.51
C ILE A 43 -14.18 14.91 2.81
N GLU A 44 -13.89 13.61 2.72
CA GLU A 44 -13.38 12.79 3.82
C GLU A 44 -12.29 11.84 3.33
N ARG A 45 -11.35 11.50 4.23
CA ARG A 45 -10.28 10.54 3.93
C ARG A 45 -10.84 9.13 3.95
N VAL A 46 -10.61 8.40 2.86
CA VAL A 46 -10.94 6.98 2.77
C VAL A 46 -9.87 6.18 3.49
N VAL A 47 -10.27 5.30 4.39
CA VAL A 47 -9.34 4.36 5.04
C VAL A 47 -8.98 3.29 4.02
N THR A 48 -7.74 3.34 3.51
CA THR A 48 -7.18 2.34 2.60
C THR A 48 -6.23 1.41 3.35
N THR A 49 -6.00 0.22 2.77
CA THR A 49 -4.94 -0.66 3.26
C THR A 49 -3.59 0.03 3.06
N PRO A 50 -2.76 0.13 4.11
CA PRO A 50 -1.42 0.67 3.93
C PRO A 50 -0.62 -0.25 3.02
N ASN A 51 0.30 0.33 2.25
CA ASN A 51 1.25 -0.47 1.47
C ASN A 51 2.24 -1.15 2.43
N ILE A 52 1.93 -2.40 2.80
CA ILE A 52 2.76 -3.24 3.66
C ILE A 52 3.73 -4.00 2.77
N VAL A 53 4.94 -3.47 2.63
CA VAL A 53 6.03 -4.21 1.99
C VAL A 53 6.51 -5.27 2.98
N GLN A 54 6.20 -6.55 2.70
CA GLN A 54 6.78 -7.63 3.50
C GLN A 54 8.29 -7.69 3.27
N SER A 55 9.04 -7.99 4.33
CA SER A 55 10.50 -8.13 4.22
C SER A 55 10.84 -9.23 3.21
N TYR A 56 11.86 -8.97 2.39
CA TYR A 56 12.46 -9.99 1.53
C TYR A 56 12.80 -11.28 2.29
N LYS A 57 13.25 -11.14 3.55
CA LYS A 57 13.58 -12.27 4.43
C LYS A 57 12.34 -13.10 4.81
N SER A 58 11.19 -12.47 5.04
CA SER A 58 9.94 -13.20 5.28
C SER A 58 9.39 -13.84 4.01
N MET A 59 9.55 -13.18 2.86
CA MET A 59 9.10 -13.72 1.57
C MET A 59 9.93 -14.95 1.13
N LEU A 60 11.25 -14.91 1.29
CA LEU A 60 12.16 -16.02 0.94
C LEU A 60 12.51 -16.94 2.11
N GLY A 61 11.80 -16.83 3.24
CA GLY A 61 11.98 -17.75 4.35
C GLY A 61 11.55 -19.17 3.97
N ASP A 62 12.25 -20.17 4.49
CA ASP A 62 12.05 -21.58 4.10
C ASP A 62 10.58 -22.02 4.21
N LYS A 63 9.89 -21.62 5.27
CA LYS A 63 8.45 -21.90 5.47
C LYS A 63 7.57 -21.34 4.35
N ASN A 64 7.85 -20.12 3.88
CA ASN A 64 7.04 -19.46 2.85
C ASN A 64 7.34 -20.06 1.47
N VAL A 65 8.61 -20.27 1.16
CA VAL A 65 9.05 -20.87 -0.10
C VAL A 65 8.45 -22.28 -0.26
N LYS A 66 8.51 -23.09 0.80
CA LYS A 66 7.89 -24.42 0.84
C LYS A 66 6.36 -24.37 0.71
N ARG A 67 5.70 -23.44 1.40
CA ARG A 67 4.23 -23.25 1.33
C ARG A 67 3.76 -22.99 -0.10
N HIS A 68 4.57 -22.29 -0.89
CA HIS A 68 4.28 -21.99 -2.28
C HIS A 68 4.80 -23.06 -3.27
N GLY A 69 5.27 -24.21 -2.78
CA GLY A 69 5.71 -25.34 -3.60
C GLY A 69 7.12 -25.21 -4.18
N PHE A 70 7.89 -24.22 -3.73
CA PHE A 70 9.27 -24.02 -4.16
C PHE A 70 10.24 -24.70 -3.20
N GLU A 71 11.38 -25.12 -3.75
CA GLU A 71 12.51 -25.65 -2.97
C GLU A 71 13.62 -24.61 -2.90
N ARG A 72 14.13 -24.36 -1.69
CA ARG A 72 15.21 -23.40 -1.49
C ARG A 72 16.56 -24.13 -1.44
N PHE A 73 17.53 -23.58 -2.15
CA PHE A 73 18.90 -24.05 -2.17
C PHE A 73 19.83 -22.94 -1.70
N VAL A 74 20.69 -23.25 -0.73
CA VAL A 74 21.73 -22.34 -0.23
C VAL A 74 23.06 -22.78 -0.83
N LYS A 75 23.73 -21.84 -1.51
CA LYS A 75 25.05 -22.07 -2.09
C LYS A 75 26.09 -22.17 -0.97
N GLU A 76 26.79 -23.29 -0.89
CA GLU A 76 27.88 -23.49 0.07
C GLU A 76 29.22 -23.17 -0.60
N GLU A 77 29.40 -23.65 -1.83
CA GLU A 77 30.62 -23.42 -2.61
C GLU A 77 30.33 -23.32 -4.12
N LYS A 78 31.38 -23.11 -4.93
CA LYS A 78 31.26 -23.04 -6.38
C LYS A 78 30.75 -24.37 -6.94
N GLY A 79 29.47 -24.41 -7.33
CA GLY A 79 28.80 -25.59 -7.87
C GLY A 79 28.17 -26.51 -6.81
N ARG A 80 28.31 -26.22 -5.51
CA ARG A 80 27.69 -27.00 -4.43
C ARG A 80 26.56 -26.22 -3.76
N TYR A 81 25.40 -26.84 -3.70
CA TYR A 81 24.18 -26.26 -3.13
C TYR A 81 23.55 -27.24 -2.16
N ARG A 82 23.17 -26.75 -0.98
CA ARG A 82 22.42 -27.52 0.02
C ARG A 82 20.94 -27.16 -0.05
N LYS A 83 20.08 -28.18 -0.17
CA LYS A 83 18.63 -28.01 -0.07
C LYS A 83 18.24 -27.70 1.36
N THR A 84 17.48 -26.62 1.57
CA THR A 84 16.88 -26.28 2.87
C THR A 84 15.43 -26.79 2.94
N THR A 85 14.97 -27.11 4.16
CA THR A 85 13.68 -27.80 4.41
C THR A 85 12.53 -26.85 4.70
#